data_AF-X0XBL8-F1
#
_entry.id   AF-X0XBL8-F1
#
_cell.length_a   1.000
_cell.length_b   1.000
_cell.length_c   1.000
_cell.angle_alpha   90.00
_cell.angle_beta   90.00
_cell.angle_gamma   90.00
#
_symmetry.space_group_name_H-M   'P 1'
#
loop_
_entity.id
_entity.type
_entity.pdbx_description
1 polymer ?
#
loop_
_entity_poly.entity_id
_entity_poly.type
_entity_poly.pdbx_seq_one_letter_code
_entity_poly.pdbx_strand_id
1 'polypeptide(L)'
;VEKDDYLGFYDTIISILPVDHSRPFLGWIQPGSSKKTYSLSRSFLSFRRRLFNFTTKQNGSLRALVPINAWEDVLPMDIMPNPLYRSILADDVEEMTQLGILECDEEDFALCSFACPSKIDVGAAIRKGLDIMRTEG
;
A
#
# COMPACT_ATOMS: atom_id res chain seq x y z
N VAL A 1 15.52 5.31 -0.98
CA VAL A 1 16.19 6.63 -0.93
C VAL A 1 15.58 7.39 0.21
N GLU A 2 16.18 7.27 1.39
CA GLU A 2 15.90 8.19 2.50
C GLU A 2 16.19 9.62 2.04
N LYS A 3 15.91 10.60 2.89
CA LYS A 3 16.16 12.02 2.60
C LYS A 3 17.64 12.34 2.34
N ASP A 4 18.52 11.36 2.50
CA ASP A 4 19.95 11.45 2.26
C ASP A 4 20.29 10.95 0.85
N ASP A 5 21.09 11.73 0.12
CA ASP A 5 21.42 11.56 -1.32
C ASP A 5 22.32 10.32 -1.63
N TYR A 6 22.14 9.21 -0.91
CA TYR A 6 22.90 7.97 -1.09
C TYR A 6 22.00 6.72 -1.12
N LEU A 7 22.58 5.63 -1.62
CA LEU A 7 21.94 4.31 -1.65
C LEU A 7 22.00 3.69 -0.25
N GLY A 8 20.87 3.18 0.26
CA GLY A 8 20.82 2.49 1.55
C GLY A 8 21.63 1.19 1.53
N PHE A 9 22.03 0.71 2.71
CA PHE A 9 22.83 -0.51 2.84
C PHE A 9 22.13 -1.76 2.25
N TYR A 10 20.81 -1.86 2.40
CA TYR A 10 20.00 -2.98 1.90
C TYR A 10 19.41 -2.73 0.50
N ASP A 11 19.58 -1.52 -0.06
CA ASP A 11 19.02 -1.16 -1.35
C ASP A 11 19.90 -1.73 -2.49
N THR A 12 19.28 -2.41 -3.46
CA THR A 12 19.99 -2.98 -4.63
C THR A 12 19.53 -2.41 -5.97
N ILE A 13 18.42 -1.69 -5.99
CA ILE A 13 17.78 -1.18 -7.21
C ILE A 13 17.42 0.29 -7.04
N ILE A 14 17.71 1.08 -8.07
CA ILE A 14 17.28 2.49 -8.17
C ILE A 14 16.19 2.59 -9.23
N SER A 15 14.99 3.02 -8.81
CA SER A 15 13.85 3.26 -9.69
C SER A 15 13.60 4.75 -9.88
N ILE A 16 13.50 5.20 -11.14
CA ILE A 16 13.25 6.60 -11.48
C ILE A 16 11.81 6.72 -12.00
N LEU A 17 11.01 7.55 -11.33
CA LEU A 17 9.61 7.80 -11.68
C LEU A 17 9.42 9.25 -12.12
N PRO A 18 8.66 9.51 -13.20
CA PRO A 18 8.31 10.87 -13.60
C PRO A 18 7.36 11.50 -12.59
N VAL A 19 7.65 12.76 -12.24
CA VAL A 19 6.77 13.58 -11.40
C VAL A 19 5.64 14.13 -12.26
N ASP A 20 4.38 13.85 -11.88
CA ASP A 20 3.20 14.31 -12.60
C ASP A 20 2.30 15.20 -11.74
N HIS A 21 2.17 16.47 -12.13
CA HIS A 21 1.28 17.46 -11.51
C HIS A 21 0.05 17.79 -12.38
N SER A 22 -0.19 17.04 -13.46
CA SER A 22 -1.30 17.29 -14.37
C SER A 22 -2.66 17.14 -13.67
N ARG A 23 -3.60 18.02 -13.99
CA ARG A 23 -4.99 17.91 -13.54
C ARG A 23 -5.84 17.26 -14.63
N PRO A 24 -6.57 16.16 -14.34
CA PRO A 24 -7.40 15.51 -15.34
C PRO A 24 -8.60 16.40 -15.71
N PHE A 25 -8.88 16.54 -17.00
CA PHE A 25 -10.08 17.19 -17.51
C PHE A 25 -11.32 16.46 -17.01
N LEU A 26 -12.26 17.16 -16.37
CA LEU A 26 -13.46 16.64 -15.69
C LEU A 26 -13.22 15.83 -14.39
N GLY A 27 -12.00 15.83 -13.84
CA GLY A 27 -11.73 15.27 -12.52
C GLY A 27 -12.15 13.80 -12.39
N TRP A 28 -12.97 13.51 -11.37
CA TRP A 28 -13.48 12.17 -11.05
C TRP A 28 -14.65 11.72 -11.95
N ILE A 29 -15.28 12.65 -12.68
CA ILE A 29 -16.40 12.36 -13.60
C ILE A 29 -15.86 11.89 -14.97
N GLN A 30 -14.58 12.13 -15.24
CA GLN A 30 -13.97 11.72 -16.51
C GLN A 30 -14.17 10.21 -16.74
N PRO A 31 -14.77 9.79 -17.86
CA PRO A 31 -14.90 8.38 -18.18
C PRO A 31 -13.50 7.77 -18.24
N GLY A 32 -13.22 6.88 -17.29
CA GLY A 32 -11.91 6.29 -17.13
C GLY A 32 -11.61 5.30 -18.24
N SER A 33 -10.37 5.28 -18.69
CA SER A 33 -9.84 4.27 -19.60
C SER A 33 -8.66 3.61 -18.92
N SER A 34 -8.49 2.30 -19.13
CA SER A 34 -7.32 1.53 -18.68
C SER A 34 -5.98 2.08 -19.21
N LYS A 35 -5.99 2.98 -20.21
CA LYS A 35 -4.81 3.73 -20.65
C LYS A 35 -4.41 4.87 -19.71
N LYS A 36 -5.38 5.49 -19.04
CA LYS A 36 -5.18 6.69 -18.20
C LYS A 36 -5.17 6.37 -16.71
N THR A 37 -5.93 5.36 -16.28
CA THR A 37 -6.08 5.01 -14.87
C THR A 37 -5.79 3.53 -14.68
N TYR A 38 -4.83 3.22 -13.81
CA TYR A 38 -4.57 1.86 -13.37
C TYR A 38 -5.66 1.43 -12.37
N SER A 39 -6.15 0.19 -12.48
CA SER A 39 -7.19 -0.36 -11.60
C SER A 39 -6.97 -1.86 -11.40
N LEU A 40 -6.81 -2.25 -10.14
CA LEU A 40 -6.71 -3.65 -9.71
C LEU A 40 -8.07 -4.35 -9.78
N SER A 41 -9.13 -3.67 -9.35
CA SER A 41 -10.52 -4.14 -9.38
C SER A 41 -11.15 -4.22 -10.78
N ARG A 42 -10.39 -3.91 -11.85
CA ARG A 42 -10.86 -3.87 -13.25
C ARG A 42 -12.12 -3.04 -13.46
N SER A 43 -12.26 -1.93 -12.72
CA SER A 43 -13.44 -1.06 -12.79
C SER A 43 -13.53 -0.24 -14.08
N PHE A 44 -12.49 -0.26 -14.92
CA PHE A 44 -12.45 0.44 -16.21
C PHE A 44 -12.45 -0.54 -17.38
N LEU A 45 -13.13 -0.13 -18.46
CA LEU A 45 -13.16 -0.90 -19.70
C LEU A 45 -11.74 -1.05 -20.26
N SER A 46 -11.33 -2.30 -20.47
CA SER A 46 -10.03 -2.65 -21.05
C SER A 46 -10.21 -3.74 -22.10
N PHE A 47 -9.75 -3.48 -23.32
CA PHE A 47 -9.81 -4.42 -24.43
C PHE A 47 -8.51 -5.24 -24.58
N ARG A 48 -7.45 -4.93 -23.82
CA ARG A 48 -6.15 -5.62 -23.91
C ARG A 48 -5.33 -5.46 -22.63
N ARG A 49 -4.59 -6.52 -22.26
CA ARG A 49 -3.51 -6.41 -21.26
C ARG A 49 -2.45 -5.45 -21.80
N ARG A 50 -2.16 -4.39 -21.06
CA ARG A 50 -1.23 -3.33 -21.46
C ARG A 50 -0.38 -2.94 -20.26
N LEU A 51 0.89 -2.64 -20.50
CA LEU A 51 1.76 -2.00 -19.52
C LEU A 51 1.25 -0.59 -19.20
N PHE A 52 1.30 -0.24 -17.90
CA PHE A 52 0.91 1.07 -17.40
C PHE A 52 2.16 1.87 -17.02
N ASN A 53 2.20 3.14 -17.42
CA ASN A 53 3.32 4.03 -17.10
C ASN A 53 3.03 4.70 -15.76
N PHE A 54 3.65 4.21 -14.70
CA PHE A 54 3.50 4.78 -13.37
C PHE A 54 4.17 6.15 -13.26
N THR A 55 3.57 7.00 -12.45
CA THR A 55 4.03 8.35 -12.10
C THR A 55 3.96 8.49 -10.58
N THR A 56 4.50 9.57 -10.00
CA THR A 56 4.42 9.81 -8.54
C THR A 56 3.03 10.18 -8.01
N LYS A 57 1.99 10.08 -8.85
CA LYS A 57 0.64 10.56 -8.54
C LYS A 57 -0.18 9.51 -7.79
N GLN A 58 -0.67 9.87 -6.60
CA GLN A 58 -1.46 9.01 -5.70
C GLN A 58 -2.82 8.57 -6.26
N ASN A 59 -3.42 9.37 -7.16
CA ASN A 59 -4.73 9.14 -7.78
C ASN A 59 -5.84 8.82 -6.75
N GLY A 60 -6.15 9.81 -5.91
CA GLY A 60 -7.14 9.73 -4.83
C GLY A 60 -6.67 10.49 -3.61
N SER A 61 -7.39 10.32 -2.50
CA SER A 61 -7.03 10.87 -1.19
C SER A 61 -7.08 9.79 -0.12
N LEU A 62 -6.39 10.04 1.00
CA LEU A 62 -6.52 9.27 2.23
C LEU A 62 -7.98 9.25 2.70
N ARG A 63 -8.41 8.10 3.23
CA ARG A 63 -9.75 7.88 3.78
C ARG A 63 -9.76 6.70 4.74
N ALA A 64 -10.89 6.49 5.42
CA ALA A 64 -11.09 5.37 6.32
C ALA A 64 -10.84 4.01 5.65
N LEU A 65 -10.43 3.03 6.45
CA LEU A 65 -10.22 1.65 6.00
C LEU A 65 -11.50 1.08 5.38
N VAL A 66 -11.37 0.43 4.23
CA VAL A 66 -12.46 -0.27 3.54
C VAL A 66 -12.05 -1.74 3.36
N PRO A 67 -12.58 -2.68 4.17
CA PRO A 67 -12.16 -4.07 4.15
C PRO A 67 -12.87 -4.83 3.02
N ILE A 68 -12.38 -4.66 1.79
CA ILE A 68 -12.89 -5.33 0.58
C ILE A 68 -11.94 -6.41 0.06
N ASN A 69 -11.22 -7.08 0.97
CA ASN A 69 -10.23 -8.13 0.67
C ASN A 69 -9.07 -7.71 -0.26
N ALA A 70 -8.84 -6.40 -0.43
CA ALA A 70 -7.81 -5.89 -1.35
C ALA A 70 -6.38 -6.21 -0.91
N TRP A 71 -6.17 -6.53 0.38
CA TRP A 71 -4.86 -6.85 0.94
C TRP A 71 -4.61 -8.36 0.90
N GLU A 72 -5.63 -9.14 1.27
CA GLU A 72 -5.67 -10.60 1.24
C GLU A 72 -5.40 -11.15 -0.16
N ASP A 73 -5.89 -10.47 -1.20
CA ASP A 73 -5.68 -10.88 -2.60
C ASP A 73 -4.22 -10.72 -3.08
N VAL A 74 -3.40 -9.93 -2.36
CA VAL A 74 -2.01 -9.60 -2.77
C VAL A 74 -0.95 -10.04 -1.78
N LEU A 75 -1.34 -10.37 -0.54
CA LEU A 75 -0.42 -10.84 0.50
C LEU A 75 -0.21 -12.36 0.36
N PRO A 76 1.02 -12.85 0.14
CA PRO A 76 1.28 -14.28 -0.02
C PRO A 76 1.43 -15.04 1.31
N MET A 77 1.35 -14.35 2.44
CA MET A 77 1.53 -14.92 3.78
C MET A 77 0.19 -15.38 4.37
N ASP A 78 0.25 -16.37 5.27
CA ASP A 78 -0.93 -16.84 6.03
C ASP A 78 -1.22 -15.92 7.22
N ILE A 79 -1.48 -14.65 6.91
CA ILE A 79 -1.73 -13.58 7.88
C ILE A 79 -3.04 -12.91 7.51
N MET A 80 -3.80 -12.49 8.51
CA MET A 80 -5.02 -11.70 8.30
C MET A 80 -4.67 -10.20 8.34
N PRO A 81 -4.39 -9.53 7.20
CA PRO A 81 -3.88 -8.15 7.20
C PRO A 81 -4.91 -7.14 7.72
N ASN A 82 -6.20 -7.31 7.41
CA ASN A 82 -7.24 -6.40 7.86
C ASN A 82 -7.44 -6.42 9.38
N PRO A 83 -7.49 -7.59 10.05
CA PRO A 83 -7.43 -7.69 11.51
C PRO A 83 -6.11 -7.15 12.09
N LEU A 84 -4.96 -7.56 11.54
CA LEU A 84 -3.65 -7.16 12.07
C LEU A 84 -3.46 -5.65 12.04
N TYR A 85 -3.82 -5.00 10.94
CA TYR A 85 -3.79 -3.55 10.84
C TYR A 85 -4.68 -2.88 11.89
N ARG A 86 -5.84 -3.47 12.21
CA ARG A 86 -6.77 -2.91 13.21
C ARG A 86 -6.24 -3.08 14.63
N SER A 87 -5.62 -4.22 14.96
CA SER A 87 -4.99 -4.44 16.27
C SER A 87 -3.82 -3.49 16.48
N ILE A 88 -3.01 -3.23 15.45
CA ILE A 88 -1.95 -2.21 15.47
C ILE A 88 -2.50 -0.80 15.73
N LEU A 89 -3.63 -0.45 15.12
CA LEU A 89 -4.26 0.86 15.37
C LEU A 89 -4.87 0.98 16.76
N ALA A 90 -5.31 -0.14 17.34
CA ALA A 90 -5.81 -0.22 18.70
C ALA A 90 -4.70 -0.33 19.75
N ASP A 91 -3.43 -0.44 19.31
CA ASP A 91 -2.27 -0.75 20.15
C ASP A 91 -2.48 -2.03 21.00
N ASP A 92 -3.23 -3.02 20.47
CA ASP A 92 -3.52 -4.30 21.15
C ASP A 92 -2.41 -5.33 20.89
N VAL A 93 -1.47 -5.38 21.83
CA VAL A 93 -0.26 -6.24 21.76
C VAL A 93 -0.60 -7.73 21.75
N GLU A 94 -1.63 -8.14 22.49
CA GLU A 94 -2.01 -9.56 22.59
C GLU A 94 -2.59 -10.03 21.25
N GLU A 95 -3.50 -9.23 20.66
CA GLU A 95 -4.08 -9.53 19.35
C GLU A 95 -3.02 -9.43 18.23
N MET A 96 -2.14 -8.42 18.25
CA MET A 96 -1.02 -8.31 17.29
C MET A 96 -0.14 -9.56 17.29
N THR A 97 0.20 -10.08 18.49
CA THR A 97 1.02 -11.29 18.64
C THR A 97 0.29 -12.51 18.07
N GLN A 98 -0.98 -12.69 18.42
CA GLN A 98 -1.80 -13.81 17.94
C GLN A 98 -1.97 -13.81 16.42
N LEU A 99 -1.99 -12.62 15.81
CA LEU A 99 -2.10 -12.44 14.35
C LEU A 99 -0.77 -12.55 13.61
N GLY A 100 0.34 -12.82 14.31
CA GLY A 100 1.63 -13.12 13.68
C GLY A 100 2.48 -11.89 13.33
N ILE A 101 2.34 -10.77 14.05
CA ILE A 101 3.12 -9.55 13.75
C ILE A 101 4.64 -9.77 13.74
N LEU A 102 5.15 -10.72 14.55
CA LEU A 102 6.58 -11.01 14.65
C LEU A 102 7.17 -11.68 13.39
N GLU A 103 6.30 -12.21 12.52
CA GLU A 103 6.70 -12.80 11.23
C GLU A 103 6.69 -11.77 10.10
N CYS A 104 6.27 -10.54 10.38
CA CYS A 104 6.08 -9.48 9.38
C CYS A 104 7.27 -8.51 9.35
N ASP A 105 7.52 -7.93 8.17
CA ASP A 105 8.27 -6.69 7.99
C ASP A 105 7.45 -5.66 7.19
N GLU A 106 7.86 -4.39 7.21
CA GLU A 106 7.18 -3.30 6.50
C GLU A 106 7.09 -3.53 4.99
N GLU A 107 8.16 -4.11 4.42
CA GLU A 107 8.29 -4.39 2.99
C GLU A 107 7.34 -5.50 2.52
N ASP A 108 6.98 -6.45 3.39
CA ASP A 108 6.03 -7.52 3.05
C ASP A 108 4.63 -6.96 2.72
N PHE A 109 4.32 -5.78 3.26
CA PHE A 109 3.04 -5.09 3.09
C PHE A 109 3.11 -3.92 2.09
N ALA A 110 4.21 -3.76 1.36
CA ALA A 110 4.35 -2.74 0.32
C ALA A 110 3.29 -2.88 -0.77
N LEU A 111 2.99 -4.12 -1.20
CA LEU A 111 1.93 -4.39 -2.17
C LEU A 111 0.52 -4.12 -1.61
N CYS A 112 0.29 -4.37 -0.31
CA CYS A 112 -0.97 -4.03 0.36
C CYS A 112 -1.21 -2.52 0.37
N SER A 113 -0.16 -1.73 0.59
CA SER A 113 -0.20 -0.26 0.54
C SER A 113 -0.51 0.24 -0.88
N PHE A 114 0.11 -0.35 -1.90
CA PHE A 114 -0.19 -0.05 -3.30
C PHE A 114 -1.63 -0.42 -3.69
N ALA A 115 -2.10 -1.60 -3.25
CA ALA A 115 -3.44 -2.10 -3.54
C ALA A 115 -4.55 -1.40 -2.75
N CYS A 116 -4.20 -0.75 -1.64
CA CYS A 116 -5.15 -0.14 -0.73
C CYS A 116 -6.02 0.90 -1.46
N PRO A 117 -7.36 0.71 -1.52
CA PRO A 117 -8.22 1.72 -2.09
C PRO A 117 -8.13 3.01 -1.26
N SER A 118 -8.00 2.89 0.06
CA SER A 118 -8.02 4.00 1.01
C SER A 118 -6.73 4.81 1.11
N LYS A 119 -5.71 4.45 0.32
CA LYS A 119 -4.40 5.13 0.26
C LYS A 119 -3.65 5.17 1.58
N ILE A 120 -3.94 4.20 2.45
CA ILE A 120 -3.28 4.01 3.72
C ILE A 120 -1.93 3.36 3.45
N ASP A 121 -0.90 3.80 4.18
CA ASP A 121 0.39 3.14 4.22
C ASP A 121 0.34 1.99 5.23
N VAL A 122 0.18 0.78 4.72
CA VAL A 122 0.07 -0.44 5.53
C VAL A 122 1.45 -0.84 6.04
N GLY A 123 2.50 -0.69 5.24
CA GLY A 123 3.88 -1.00 5.64
C GLY A 123 4.32 -0.15 6.84
N ALA A 124 4.05 1.16 6.80
CA ALA A 124 4.33 2.04 7.93
C ALA A 124 3.56 1.65 9.21
N ALA A 125 2.35 1.12 9.07
CA ALA A 125 1.60 0.60 10.22
C ALA A 125 2.26 -0.65 10.81
N ILE A 126 2.74 -1.58 9.98
CA ILE A 126 3.51 -2.75 10.45
C ILE A 126 4.75 -2.32 11.22
N ARG A 127 5.53 -1.35 10.68
CA ARG A 127 6.69 -0.79 11.38
C ARG A 127 6.31 -0.23 12.76
N LYS A 128 5.23 0.56 12.84
CA LYS A 128 4.70 1.08 14.12
C LYS A 128 4.35 -0.07 15.07
N GLY A 129 3.68 -1.11 14.60
CA GLY A 129 3.32 -2.27 15.41
C GLY A 129 4.55 -2.99 15.97
N LEU A 130 5.59 -3.19 15.15
CA LEU A 130 6.87 -3.77 15.60
C LEU A 130 7.57 -2.89 16.65
N ASP A 131 7.52 -1.57 16.51
CA ASP A 131 8.09 -0.63 17.48
C ASP A 131 7.35 -0.67 18.82
N ILE A 132 6.02 -0.83 18.80
CA ILE A 132 5.21 -1.03 20.02
C ILE A 132 5.62 -2.34 20.69
N MET A 133 5.68 -3.44 19.93
CA MET A 133 6.08 -4.76 20.43
C MET A 133 7.48 -4.73 21.07
N ARG A 134 8.40 -3.96 20.49
CA ARG A 134 9.75 -3.77 21.01
C ARG A 134 9.79 -2.98 22.33
N THR A 135 8.82 -2.11 22.56
CA THR A 135 8.79 -1.27 23.77
C THR A 135 8.17 -1.99 24.96
N GLU A 136 7.25 -2.92 24.70
CA GLU A 136 6.52 -3.70 25.72
C GLU A 136 7.27 -4.96 26.21
N GLY A 137 8.31 -5.40 25.50
CA GLY A 137 9.14 -6.58 25.81
C GLY A 137 10.59 -6.26 26.16
#